data_AF-K0Y3T4-F1
#
_entry.id   AF-K0Y3T4-F1
#
_cell.length_a   1.000
_cell.length_b   1.000
_cell.length_c   1.000
_cell.angle_alpha   90.00
_cell.angle_beta   90.00
_cell.angle_gamma   90.00
#
_symmetry.space_group_name_H-M   'P 1'
#
loop_
_entity.id
_entity.type
_entity.pdbx_description
1 polymer ?
#
loop_
_entity_poly.entity_id
_entity_poly.type
_entity_poly.pdbx_seq_one_letter_code
_entity_poly.pdbx_strand_id
1 'polypeptide(L)' 'MRTFDDMLNKQLKDINFKKEYENIQPEIDVIRAIVDTGTSQDLTQKEQE' A
#
# COMPACT_ATOMS: atom_id res chain seq x y z
N MET A 1 -1.10 -0.28 -22.79
CA MET A 1 -1.82 -0.97 -21.70
C MET A 1 -2.10 0.07 -20.64
N ARG A 2 -3.34 0.19 -20.11
CA ARG A 2 -3.59 1.11 -19.00
C ARG A 2 -3.06 0.46 -17.72
N THR A 3 -2.18 1.15 -17.01
CA THR A 3 -1.67 0.67 -15.71
C THR A 3 -2.60 1.14 -14.58
N PHE A 4 -2.45 0.50 -13.42
CA PHE A 4 -3.09 0.98 -12.20
C PHE A 4 -2.66 2.42 -11.89
N ASP A 5 -1.37 2.73 -12.08
CA ASP A 5 -0.82 4.07 -11.85
C ASP A 5 -1.45 5.11 -12.78
N ASP A 6 -1.71 4.78 -14.05
CA ASP A 6 -2.38 5.70 -14.98
C ASP A 6 -3.83 6.00 -14.57
N MET A 7 -4.53 5.02 -14.01
CA MET A 7 -5.88 5.20 -13.49
C MET A 7 -5.86 6.03 -12.21
N LEU A 8 -4.97 5.68 -11.27
CA LEU A 8 -4.83 6.34 -9.98
C LEU A 8 -4.47 7.81 -10.19
N ASN A 9 -3.48 8.11 -11.02
CA ASN A 9 -3.06 9.48 -11.34
C ASN A 9 -4.18 10.32 -11.98
N LYS A 10 -5.12 9.69 -12.71
CA LYS A 10 -6.29 10.40 -13.24
C LYS A 10 -7.31 10.71 -12.14
N GLN A 11 -7.54 9.79 -11.20
CA GLN A 11 -8.47 9.99 -10.10
C GLN A 11 -7.93 10.98 -9.05
N LEU A 12 -6.62 11.00 -8.81
CA LEU A 12 -5.97 11.96 -7.91
C LEU A 12 -6.06 13.43 -8.38
N LYS A 13 -6.53 13.69 -9.60
CA LYS A 13 -6.85 15.05 -10.06
C LYS A 13 -8.14 15.59 -9.43
N ASP A 14 -9.02 14.72 -8.97
CA ASP A 14 -10.20 15.11 -8.20
C ASP A 14 -9.78 15.39 -6.75
N ILE A 15 -10.05 16.61 -6.27
CA ILE A 15 -9.61 17.09 -4.96
C ILE A 15 -10.27 16.30 -3.82
N ASN A 16 -11.54 15.91 -3.97
CA ASN A 16 -12.24 15.14 -2.94
C ASN A 16 -11.67 13.72 -2.89
N PHE A 17 -11.47 13.09 -4.05
CA PHE A 17 -10.85 11.77 -4.11
C PHE A 17 -9.44 11.78 -3.52
N LYS A 18 -8.62 12.77 -3.90
CA LYS A 18 -7.26 12.91 -3.39
C LYS A 18 -7.25 13.06 -1.86
N LYS A 19 -8.13 13.89 -1.31
CA LYS A 19 -8.23 14.11 0.14
C LYS A 19 -8.56 12.83 0.89
N GLU A 20 -9.57 12.08 0.44
CA GLU A 20 -9.93 10.79 1.05
C GLU A 20 -8.80 9.76 0.88
N TYR A 21 -8.17 9.71 -0.29
CA TYR A 21 -7.04 8.82 -0.56
C TYR A 21 -5.84 9.10 0.36
N GLU A 22 -5.52 10.37 0.60
CA GLU A 22 -4.48 10.81 1.53
C GLU A 22 -4.87 10.53 2.99
N ASN A 23 -6.13 10.75 3.37
CA ASN A 23 -6.62 10.48 4.73
C ASN A 23 -6.53 8.99 5.12
N ILE A 24 -6.66 8.09 4.14
CA ILE A 24 -6.63 6.64 4.36
C ILE A 24 -5.19 6.07 4.33
N GLN A 25 -4.20 6.81 3.80
CA GLN A 25 -2.79 6.34 3.76
C GLN A 25 -2.26 5.83 5.11
N PRO A 26 -2.53 6.49 6.26
CA PRO A 26 -2.04 6.01 7.55
C PRO A 26 -2.51 4.59 7.90
N GLU A 27 -3.77 4.25 7.58
CA GLU A 27 -4.31 2.90 7.81
C GLU A 27 -3.66 1.88 6.87
N ILE A 28 -3.46 2.27 5.60
CA ILE A 28 -2.76 1.44 4.61
C ILE A 28 -1.31 1.18 5.04
N ASP A 29 -0.62 2.19 5.56
CA ASP A 29 0.77 2.08 6.00
C ASP A 29 0.91 1.17 7.23
N VAL A 30 -0.06 1.19 8.15
CA VAL A 30 -0.12 0.21 9.27
C VAL A 30 -0.31 -1.21 8.74
N ILE A 31 -1.23 -1.42 7.78
CA ILE A 31 -1.45 -2.75 7.18
C ILE A 31 -0.18 -3.22 6.46
N ARG A 32 0.49 -2.35 5.70
CA ARG A 32 1.77 -2.66 5.05
C ARG A 32 2.83 -3.06 6.06
N ALA A 33 2.98 -2.31 7.15
CA ALA A 33 3.94 -2.65 8.20
C ALA A 33 3.66 -4.03 8.82
N ILE A 34 2.38 -4.39 9.03
CA ILE A 34 2.00 -5.71 9.54
C ILE A 34 2.29 -6.82 8.50
N VAL A 35 1.95 -6.60 7.24
CA VAL A 35 2.21 -7.54 6.14
C VAL A 35 3.72 -7.74 5.94
N ASP A 36 4.49 -6.65 5.96
CA ASP A 36 5.94 -6.67 5.82
C ASP A 36 6.58 -7.38 7.03
N THR A 37 6.10 -7.14 8.24
CA THR A 37 6.54 -7.86 9.45
C THR A 37 6.21 -9.35 9.34
N GLY A 38 5.01 -9.71 8.88
CA GLY A 38 4.59 -11.09 8.69
C GLY A 38 5.40 -11.81 7.61
N THR A 39 5.67 -11.14 6.49
CA THR A 39 6.49 -11.68 5.40
C THR A 39 7.96 -11.77 5.79
N SER A 40 8.47 -10.80 6.56
CA SER A 40 9.85 -10.79 7.08
C SER A 40 10.05 -11.84 8.18
N GLN A 41 9.05 -12.09 9.03
CA GLN A 41 9.06 -13.21 9.98
C GLN A 41 9.04 -14.56 9.25
N ASP A 42 8.22 -14.71 8.20
CA ASP A 42 8.17 -15.95 7.41
C ASP A 42 9.51 -16.21 6.67
N LEU A 43 10.19 -15.15 6.20
CA LEU A 43 11.53 -15.23 5.60
C LEU A 43 12.62 -15.60 6.63
N THR A 44 12.62 -14.95 7.80
CA THR A 44 13.62 -15.22 8.85
C THR A 44 13.43 -16.59 9.53
N GLN A 45 12.24 -17.19 9.49
CA GLN A 45 12.03 -18.58 9.91
C GLN A 45 12.51 -19.59 8.86
N LYS A 46 12.36 -19.29 7.56
CA LYS A 46 12.81 -20.18 6.47
C LYS A 46 14.32 -20.19 6.23
N GLU A 47 15.03 -19.11 6.56
CA GLU A 47 16.49 -19.06 6.44
C GLU A 47 17.22 -19.84 7.55
N GLN A 48 16.51 -20.36 8.55
CA GLN A 48 17.07 -21.16 9.66
C GLN A 48 16.89 -22.69 9.51
N GLU A 49 16.43 -23.19 8.36
CA GLU A 49 16.40 -24.63 8.04
C GLU A 49 17.50 -25.06 7.06
#